data_AF-A0A931UVK2-F1
#
_entry.id   AF-A0A931UVK2-F1
#
_cell.length_a   1.000
_cell.length_b   1.000
_cell.length_c   1.000
_cell.angle_alpha   90.00
_cell.angle_beta   90.00
_cell.angle_gamma   90.00
#
_symmetry.space_group_name_H-M   'P 1'
#
loop_
_entity.id
_entity.type
_entity.pdbx_description
1 polymer ?
#
loop_
_entity_poly.entity_id
_entity_poly.type
_entity_poly.pdbx_seq_one_letter_code
_entity_poly.pdbx_strand_id
1 'polypeptide(L)'
;MLEVSYAHEEQGAAEVRTASELSFERPAVLTPAHRILRARWSVHRLPDDDPRAASVPARWPASVVEGPFALCLYRDAASHEVRVLELSPIAAAILEEVAPGHRAVVEAVRAAAEREGFAIDAPFIEAFSELVADLVERGVWLGSRAD
;
A
#
# COMPACT_ATOMS: atom_id res chain seq x y z
N MET A 1 27.19 21.46 -8.49
CA MET A 1 25.79 21.90 -8.38
C MET A 1 25.01 21.07 -9.38
N LEU A 2 24.35 20.00 -8.93
CA LEU A 2 23.62 19.06 -9.79
C LEU A 2 22.15 19.48 -9.79
N GLU A 3 21.68 20.03 -10.90
CA GLU A 3 20.25 20.21 -11.15
C GLU A 3 19.62 18.85 -11.41
N VAL A 4 18.89 18.33 -10.43
CA VAL A 4 18.02 17.18 -10.64
C VAL A 4 16.71 17.71 -11.21
N SER A 5 16.59 17.67 -12.54
CA SER A 5 15.33 17.92 -13.24
C SER A 5 14.36 16.79 -12.94
N TYR A 6 13.44 17.00 -11.99
CA TYR A 6 12.27 16.15 -11.83
C TYR A 6 11.32 16.39 -13.01
N ALA A 7 11.45 15.57 -14.04
CA ALA A 7 10.43 15.46 -15.07
C ALA A 7 9.20 14.80 -14.43
N HIS A 8 8.23 15.61 -14.04
CA HIS A 8 6.91 15.15 -13.66
C HIS A 8 6.21 14.74 -14.96
N GLU A 9 6.28 13.46 -15.34
CA GLU A 9 5.31 12.93 -16.29
C GLU A 9 3.94 13.05 -15.61
N GLU A 10 3.12 13.98 -16.09
CA GLU A 10 1.71 14.03 -15.75
C GLU A 10 1.07 12.73 -16.25
N GLN A 11 1.07 11.71 -15.40
CA GLN A 11 0.22 10.54 -15.57
C GLN A 11 -1.21 11.07 -15.66
N GLY A 12 -1.79 10.90 -16.85
CA GLY A 12 -3.05 11.49 -17.28
C GLY A 12 -4.14 11.41 -16.22
N ALA A 13 -5.01 12.43 -16.25
CA ALA A 13 -6.17 12.60 -15.38
C ALA A 13 -6.71 11.24 -14.90
N ALA A 14 -6.45 10.93 -13.63
CA ALA A 14 -6.92 9.70 -13.03
C ALA A 14 -8.43 9.63 -13.25
N GLU A 15 -8.86 8.64 -14.04
CA GLU A 15 -10.27 8.39 -14.28
C GLU A 15 -10.97 8.31 -12.92
N VAL A 16 -11.96 9.16 -12.69
CA VAL A 16 -12.67 9.21 -11.41
C VAL A 16 -13.47 7.91 -11.30
N ARG A 17 -12.90 6.92 -10.61
CA ARG A 17 -13.55 5.64 -10.33
C ARG A 17 -14.64 5.88 -9.30
N THR A 18 -15.89 5.76 -9.70
CA THR A 18 -17.03 5.80 -8.77
C THR A 18 -17.10 4.50 -7.98
N ALA A 19 -17.07 4.61 -6.65
CA ALA A 19 -17.18 3.49 -5.75
C ALA A 19 -18.65 3.24 -5.36
N SER A 20 -19.08 1.98 -5.42
CA SER A 20 -20.28 1.46 -4.77
C SER A 20 -19.93 0.79 -3.45
N GLU A 21 -20.95 0.24 -2.78
CA GLU A 21 -20.78 -0.67 -1.65
C GLU A 21 -19.75 -1.78 -1.97
N LEU A 22 -18.99 -2.16 -0.94
CA LEU A 22 -17.90 -3.11 -1.05
C LEU A 22 -18.43 -4.50 -1.44
N SER A 23 -17.86 -5.05 -2.51
CA SER A 23 -18.18 -6.36 -3.06
C SER A 23 -16.90 -7.04 -3.55
N PHE A 24 -16.61 -8.24 -3.05
CA PHE A 24 -15.40 -8.97 -3.43
C PHE A 24 -15.47 -9.60 -4.83
N GLU A 25 -16.67 -9.74 -5.39
CA GLU A 25 -16.90 -10.20 -6.76
C GLU A 25 -16.70 -9.10 -7.81
N ARG A 26 -16.34 -7.89 -7.37
CA ARG A 26 -16.09 -6.73 -8.21
C ARG A 26 -14.68 -6.20 -8.00
N PRO A 27 -14.12 -5.43 -8.95
CA PRO A 27 -12.85 -4.78 -8.75
C PRO A 27 -12.90 -3.77 -7.60
N ALA A 28 -11.84 -3.73 -6.78
CA ALA A 28 -11.68 -2.72 -5.74
C ALA A 28 -11.47 -1.33 -6.34
N VAL A 29 -11.98 -0.32 -5.66
CA VAL A 29 -11.61 1.08 -5.90
C VAL A 29 -10.71 1.53 -4.76
N LEU A 30 -9.42 1.72 -5.04
CA LEU A 30 -8.49 2.33 -4.09
C LEU A 30 -8.37 3.83 -4.35
N THR A 31 -8.03 4.60 -3.32
CA THR A 31 -7.73 6.03 -3.47
C THR A 31 -6.58 6.24 -4.46
N PRO A 32 -6.64 7.17 -5.42
CA PRO A 32 -5.53 7.41 -6.34
C PRO A 32 -4.27 7.94 -5.64
N ALA A 33 -4.44 8.47 -4.42
CA ALA A 33 -3.39 8.99 -3.56
C ALA A 33 -2.72 7.92 -2.67
N HIS A 34 -2.72 6.65 -3.10
CA HIS A 34 -1.92 5.60 -2.45
C HIS A 34 -0.71 5.19 -3.30
N ARG A 35 0.34 4.70 -2.65
CA ARG A 35 1.48 4.03 -3.30
C ARG A 35 1.90 2.82 -2.48
N ILE A 36 2.27 1.75 -3.17
CA ILE A 36 2.84 0.56 -2.55
C ILE A 36 4.34 0.57 -2.83
N LEU A 37 5.15 0.51 -1.76
CA LEU A 37 6.60 0.52 -1.84
C LEU A 37 7.14 -0.78 -1.25
N ARG A 38 7.85 -1.58 -2.06
CA ARG A 38 8.68 -2.69 -1.56
C ARG A 38 10.09 -2.18 -1.33
N ALA A 39 10.64 -2.46 -0.14
CA ALA A 39 11.99 -2.07 0.23
C ALA A 39 12.69 -3.19 1.00
N ARG A 40 14.02 -3.10 1.04
CA ARG A 40 14.90 -4.03 1.78
C ARG A 40 15.45 -3.46 3.07
N TRP A 41 15.42 -2.13 3.22
CA TRP A 41 15.99 -1.43 4.37
C TRP A 41 14.90 -0.64 5.06
N SER A 42 14.67 -0.91 6.35
CA SER A 42 13.58 -0.34 7.15
C SER A 42 13.81 1.13 7.53
N VAL A 43 14.07 1.96 6.52
CA VAL A 43 14.39 3.39 6.66
C VAL A 43 13.24 4.19 7.28
N HIS A 44 12.00 3.71 7.18
CA HIS A 44 10.83 4.31 7.82
C HIS A 44 10.84 4.18 9.35
N ARG A 45 11.77 3.40 9.92
CA ARG A 45 11.97 3.26 11.37
C ARG A 45 13.11 4.14 11.91
N LEU A 46 13.67 5.01 11.06
CA LEU A 46 14.61 6.02 11.52
C LEU A 46 13.87 6.99 12.48
N PRO A 47 14.45 7.32 13.66
CA PRO A 47 13.86 8.30 14.55
C PRO A 47 13.80 9.68 13.88
N ASP A 48 12.65 10.35 13.97
CA ASP A 48 12.46 11.70 13.40
C ASP A 48 13.39 12.77 14.01
N ASP A 49 13.87 12.53 15.23
CA ASP A 49 14.72 13.45 15.99
C ASP A 49 16.23 13.31 15.70
N ASP A 50 16.66 12.45 14.78
CA ASP A 50 18.08 12.39 14.40
C ASP A 50 18.39 13.52 13.40
N PRO A 51 19.18 14.56 13.77
CA PRO A 51 19.61 15.60 12.82
C PRO A 51 20.44 15.03 11.66
N ARG A 52 20.85 13.76 11.72
CA ARG A 52 21.47 13.03 10.62
C ARG A 52 20.47 12.41 9.66
N ALA A 53 19.16 12.41 9.90
CA ALA A 53 18.16 11.91 8.95
C ALA A 53 18.22 12.63 7.59
N ALA A 54 18.72 13.87 7.57
CA ALA A 54 18.97 14.65 6.34
C ALA A 54 20.29 14.30 5.62
N SER A 55 21.12 13.41 6.18
CA SER A 55 22.44 13.03 5.66
C SER A 55 22.60 11.50 5.63
N VAL A 56 23.29 10.94 4.64
CA VAL A 56 23.56 9.48 4.63
C VAL A 56 24.38 9.15 5.89
N PRO A 57 23.88 8.31 6.82
CA PRO A 57 24.59 8.06 8.06
C PRO A 57 25.88 7.28 7.78
N ALA A 58 26.98 7.68 8.43
CA ALA A 58 28.27 6.98 8.31
C ALA A 58 28.19 5.50 8.77
N ARG A 59 27.17 5.16 9.57
CA ARG A 59 26.78 3.81 9.97
C ARG A 59 25.28 3.77 10.20
N TRP A 60 24.59 2.80 9.61
CA TRP A 60 23.16 2.61 9.84
C TRP A 60 22.86 2.39 11.33
N PRO A 61 21.83 3.04 11.90
CA PRO A 61 21.41 2.76 13.27
C PRO A 61 20.86 1.35 13.38
N ALA A 62 20.98 0.75 14.57
CA ALA A 62 20.59 -0.65 14.81
C ALA A 62 19.09 -0.92 14.59
N SER A 63 18.24 0.12 14.57
CA SER A 63 16.82 0.03 14.26
C SER A 63 16.54 -0.22 12.78
N VAL A 64 17.49 0.12 11.89
CA VAL A 64 17.38 -0.21 10.47
C VAL A 64 17.92 -1.61 10.26
N VAL A 65 16.98 -2.53 10.12
CA VAL A 65 17.23 -3.94 9.81
C VAL A 65 17.05 -4.15 8.31
N GLU A 66 17.95 -4.94 7.73
CA GLU A 66 17.80 -5.47 6.38
C GLU A 66 16.76 -6.61 6.38
N GLY A 67 15.79 -6.54 5.49
CA GLY A 67 14.75 -7.55 5.33
C GLY A 67 13.67 -7.05 4.38
N PRO A 68 12.98 -7.93 3.63
CA PRO A 68 11.89 -7.50 2.78
C PRO A 68 10.73 -6.98 3.63
N PHE A 69 10.26 -5.78 3.34
CA PHE A 69 9.00 -5.26 3.86
C PHE A 69 8.32 -4.42 2.78
N ALA A 70 7.04 -4.15 3.00
CA ALA A 70 6.23 -3.34 2.12
C ALA A 70 5.50 -2.26 2.90
N LEU A 71 5.32 -1.09 2.28
CA LEU A 71 4.60 0.04 2.84
C LEU A 71 3.44 0.41 1.92
N CYS A 72 2.27 0.67 2.49
CA CYS A 72 1.23 1.47 1.86
C CYS A 72 1.38 2.92 2.32
N LEU A 73 1.79 3.80 1.42
CA LEU A 73 1.74 5.24 1.64
C LEU A 73 0.40 5.74 1.15
N TYR A 74 -0.30 6.55 1.93
CA TYR A 74 -1.60 7.10 1.54
C TYR A 74 -1.79 8.51 2.10
N ARG A 75 -2.62 9.31 1.44
CA ARG A 75 -3.04 10.60 1.97
C ARG A 75 -4.21 10.40 2.93
N ASP A 76 -4.02 10.79 4.19
CA ASP A 76 -5.09 10.78 5.19
C ASP A 76 -6.19 11.77 4.81
N ALA A 77 -7.45 11.35 4.94
CA ALA A 77 -8.58 12.16 4.48
C ALA A 77 -8.85 13.38 5.36
N ALA A 78 -8.53 13.30 6.66
CA ALA A 78 -8.82 14.36 7.63
C ALA A 78 -7.68 15.40 7.72
N SER A 79 -6.44 14.94 7.83
CA SER A 79 -5.24 15.78 7.99
C SER A 79 -4.60 16.17 6.66
N HIS A 80 -4.92 15.46 5.56
CA HIS A 80 -4.25 15.58 4.26
C HIS A 80 -2.74 15.29 4.29
N GLU A 81 -2.21 14.75 5.40
CA GLU A 81 -0.83 14.32 5.54
C GLU A 81 -0.61 12.94 4.89
N VAL A 82 0.64 12.66 4.49
CA VAL A 82 1.02 11.30 4.08
C VAL A 82 1.16 10.44 5.32
N ARG A 83 0.41 9.35 5.38
CA ARG A 83 0.53 8.29 6.39
C ARG A 83 1.14 7.05 5.76
N VAL A 84 1.72 6.22 6.61
CA VAL A 84 2.39 4.99 6.23
C VAL A 84 1.79 3.83 7.02
N LEU A 85 1.45 2.76 6.32
CA LEU A 85 1.05 1.48 6.90
C LEU A 85 2.07 0.42 6.47
N GLU A 86 2.71 -0.24 7.45
CA GLU A 86 3.57 -1.39 7.17
C GLU A 86 2.70 -2.63 6.88
N LEU A 87 3.01 -3.31 5.78
CA LEU A 87 2.23 -4.44 5.28
C LEU A 87 3.02 -5.74 5.47
N SER A 88 2.30 -6.81 5.81
CA SER A 88 2.83 -8.16 5.65
C SER A 88 3.05 -8.47 4.15
N PRO A 89 3.91 -9.44 3.81
CA PRO A 89 4.17 -9.81 2.41
C PRO A 89 2.88 -10.12 1.63
N ILE A 90 1.97 -10.88 2.23
CA ILE A 90 0.70 -11.26 1.62
C ILE A 90 -0.25 -10.06 1.49
N ALA A 91 -0.33 -9.17 2.48
CA ALA A 91 -1.15 -7.97 2.38
C ALA A 91 -0.67 -7.03 1.24
N ALA A 92 0.64 -6.86 1.10
CA ALA A 92 1.23 -6.12 0.00
C ALA A 92 0.95 -6.78 -1.35
N ALA A 93 1.07 -8.10 -1.41
CA ALA A 93 0.76 -8.84 -2.63
C ALA A 93 -0.70 -8.67 -3.07
N ILE A 94 -1.64 -8.74 -2.12
CA ILE A 94 -3.05 -8.52 -2.40
C ILE A 94 -3.29 -7.10 -2.91
N LEU A 95 -2.72 -6.08 -2.24
CA LEU A 95 -2.88 -4.69 -2.64
C LEU A 95 -2.31 -4.40 -4.03
N GLU A 96 -1.17 -5.00 -4.39
CA GLU A 96 -0.60 -4.92 -5.72
C GLU A 96 -1.50 -5.54 -6.80
N GLU A 97 -2.16 -6.66 -6.50
CA GLU A 97 -3.09 -7.33 -7.41
C GLU A 97 -4.42 -6.56 -7.58
N VAL A 98 -4.92 -5.90 -6.52
CA VAL A 98 -6.17 -5.14 -6.59
C VAL A 98 -5.99 -3.72 -7.14
N ALA A 99 -4.83 -3.09 -6.96
CA ALA A 99 -4.59 -1.70 -7.36
C ALA A 99 -4.90 -1.36 -8.83
N PRO A 100 -4.61 -2.24 -9.81
CA PRO A 100 -4.99 -2.01 -11.20
C PRO A 100 -6.50 -1.79 -11.38
N GLY A 101 -7.35 -2.43 -10.56
CA GLY A 101 -8.80 -2.26 -10.59
C GLY A 101 -9.49 -2.93 -11.79
N HIS A 102 -8.88 -3.99 -12.35
CA HIS A 102 -9.40 -4.70 -13.54
C HIS A 102 -10.04 -6.06 -13.24
N ARG A 103 -9.69 -6.69 -12.11
CA ARG A 103 -10.15 -8.04 -11.72
C ARG A 103 -10.96 -8.00 -10.45
N ALA A 104 -11.78 -9.02 -10.21
CA ALA A 104 -12.50 -9.14 -8.94
C ALA A 104 -11.53 -9.32 -7.77
N VAL A 105 -11.90 -8.82 -6.59
CA VAL A 105 -11.04 -8.94 -5.39
C VAL A 105 -10.77 -10.40 -5.06
N VAL A 106 -11.77 -11.29 -5.18
CA VAL A 106 -11.58 -12.72 -4.94
C VAL A 106 -10.50 -13.33 -5.84
N GLU A 107 -10.40 -12.88 -7.09
CA GLU A 107 -9.38 -13.35 -8.04
C GLU A 107 -8.00 -12.79 -7.69
N ALA A 108 -7.93 -11.50 -7.32
CA ALA A 108 -6.70 -10.86 -6.86
C ALA A 108 -6.14 -11.54 -5.61
N VAL A 109 -6.99 -11.85 -4.63
CA VAL A 109 -6.60 -12.53 -3.39
C VAL A 109 -6.07 -13.93 -3.68
N ARG A 110 -6.73 -14.69 -4.56
CA ARG A 110 -6.25 -16.02 -4.98
C ARG A 110 -4.89 -15.95 -5.67
N ALA A 111 -4.72 -15.01 -6.61
CA ALA A 111 -3.45 -14.82 -7.32
C ALA A 111 -2.31 -14.43 -6.36
N ALA A 112 -2.57 -13.54 -5.41
CA ALA A 112 -1.61 -13.15 -4.38
C ALA A 112 -1.23 -14.31 -3.45
N ALA A 113 -2.22 -15.08 -3.00
CA ALA A 113 -2.01 -16.25 -2.15
C ALA A 113 -1.18 -17.33 -2.86
N GLU A 114 -1.49 -17.63 -4.13
CA GLU A 114 -0.72 -18.56 -4.94
C GLU A 114 0.72 -18.08 -5.13
N ARG A 115 0.92 -16.80 -5.44
CA ARG A 115 2.25 -16.20 -5.65
C ARG A 115 3.13 -16.26 -4.40
N GLU A 116 2.54 -16.01 -3.22
CA GLU A 116 3.27 -15.99 -1.95
C GLU A 116 3.26 -17.34 -1.22
N GLY A 117 2.61 -18.36 -1.78
CA GLY A 117 2.51 -19.70 -1.18
C GLY A 117 1.66 -19.77 0.09
N PHE A 118 0.68 -18.87 0.25
CA PHE A 118 -0.21 -18.82 1.41
C PHE A 118 -1.46 -19.68 1.20
N ALA A 119 -1.88 -20.40 2.24
CA ALA A 119 -3.16 -21.07 2.27
C ALA A 119 -4.28 -20.06 2.58
N ILE A 120 -5.41 -20.16 1.87
CA ILE A 120 -6.63 -19.40 2.17
C ILE A 120 -7.47 -20.24 3.13
N ASP A 121 -7.22 -20.06 4.42
CA ASP A 121 -7.92 -20.72 5.52
C ASP A 121 -8.67 -19.71 6.41
N ALA A 122 -9.28 -20.18 7.50
CA ALA A 122 -10.06 -19.32 8.39
C ALA A 122 -9.21 -18.18 9.02
N PRO A 123 -8.00 -18.43 9.57
CA PRO A 123 -7.12 -17.36 10.04
C PRO A 123 -6.77 -16.33 8.96
N PHE A 124 -6.51 -16.77 7.73
CA PHE A 124 -6.27 -15.86 6.61
C PHE A 124 -7.49 -14.97 6.34
N ILE A 125 -8.69 -15.54 6.31
CA ILE A 125 -9.94 -14.82 6.04
C ILE A 125 -10.20 -13.77 7.13
N GLU A 126 -9.96 -14.11 8.40
CA GLU A 126 -10.08 -13.19 9.53
C GLU A 126 -9.12 -12.02 9.38
N ALA A 127 -7.82 -12.28 9.20
CA ALA A 127 -6.80 -11.24 9.02
C ALA A 127 -7.04 -10.38 7.78
N PHE A 128 -7.54 -10.98 6.68
CA PHE A 128 -7.90 -10.24 5.47
C PHE A 128 -9.10 -9.32 5.72
N SER A 129 -10.10 -9.77 6.48
CA SER A 129 -11.26 -8.95 6.83
C SER A 129 -10.86 -7.76 7.70
N GLU A 130 -9.97 -7.97 8.67
CA GLU A 130 -9.39 -6.89 9.49
C GLU A 130 -8.63 -5.88 8.63
N LEU A 131 -7.78 -6.36 7.70
CA LEU A 131 -7.06 -5.50 6.77
C LEU A 131 -8.01 -4.66 5.92
N VAL A 132 -9.06 -5.27 5.36
CA VAL A 132 -10.04 -4.54 4.54
C VAL A 132 -10.75 -3.48 5.37
N ALA A 133 -11.19 -3.81 6.59
CA ALA A 133 -11.84 -2.85 7.47
C ALA A 133 -10.92 -1.66 7.80
N ASP A 134 -9.67 -1.92 8.16
CA ASP A 134 -8.67 -0.88 8.45
C ASP A 134 -8.39 0.00 7.22
N LEU A 135 -8.28 -0.58 6.02
CA LEU A 135 -8.09 0.18 4.79
C LEU A 135 -9.31 1.03 4.40
N VAL A 136 -10.53 0.57 4.69
CA VAL A 136 -11.76 1.35 4.49
C VAL A 136 -11.80 2.52 5.46
N GLU A 137 -11.54 2.27 6.75
CA GLU A 137 -11.50 3.32 7.79
C GLU A 137 -10.47 4.40 7.47
N ARG A 138 -9.30 4.00 6.95
CA ARG A 138 -8.23 4.91 6.51
C ARG A 138 -8.52 5.64 5.20
N GLY A 139 -9.60 5.31 4.49
CA GLY A 139 -9.92 5.87 3.18
C GLY A 139 -8.96 5.42 2.06
N VAL A 140 -8.25 4.30 2.26
CA VAL A 140 -7.40 3.68 1.23
C VAL A 140 -8.26 2.85 0.28
N TRP A 141 -9.21 2.08 0.82
CA TRP A 141 -10.17 1.29 0.07
C TRP A 141 -11.53 1.99 0.08
N LEU A 142 -11.98 2.47 -1.08
CA LEU A 142 -13.17 3.33 -1.20
C LEU A 142 -14.46 2.55 -1.48
N GLY A 143 -14.34 1.29 -1.90
CA GLY A 143 -15.45 0.38 -2.16
C GLY A 143 -15.13 -0.53 -3.34
N SER A 144 -16.16 -0.90 -4.10
CA SER A 144 -15.99 -1.64 -5.35
C SER A 144 -16.46 -0.81 -6.54
N ARG A 145 -15.97 -1.15 -7.73
CA ARG A 145 -16.33 -0.43 -8.95
C ARG A 145 -17.84 -0.55 -9.18
N ALA A 146 -18.51 0.60 -9.30
CA ALA A 146 -19.88 0.64 -9.80
C ALA A 146 -19.88 0.30 -11.30
N ASP A 147 -20.87 -0.47 -11.74
CA ASP A 147 -21.04 -0.83 -13.15
C ASP A 147 -21.31 0.40 -14.03
#